data_AF-A0A838EM13-F1
#
_entry.id   AF-A0A838EM13-F1
#
_cell.length_a   1.000
_cell.length_b   1.000
_cell.length_c   1.000
_cell.angle_alpha   90.00
_cell.angle_beta   90.00
_cell.angle_gamma   90.00
#
_symmetry.space_group_name_H-M   'P 1'
#
loop_
_entity.id
_entity.type
_entity.pdbx_description
1 polymer ?
#
loop_
_entity_poly.entity_id
_entity_poly.type
_entity_poly.pdbx_seq_one_letter_code
_entity_poly.pdbx_strand_id
1 'polypeptide(L)' 'MASSEEKLDALLHALQELTTYLHGRGEKTLALSKQFEEHAKKDASSRDFDLNQAKMLDYQHHVWHEIGNVVEKLVKQYE' A
#
# COMPACT_ATOMS: atom_id res chain seq x y z
N MET A 1 -35.20 -4.85 3.45
CA MET A 1 -34.05 -4.03 3.89
C MET A 1 -33.04 -4.97 4.51
N ALA A 2 -31.75 -4.81 4.23
CA ALA A 2 -30.74 -5.69 4.80
C ALA A 2 -30.73 -5.60 6.34
N SER A 3 -30.55 -6.74 7.00
CA SER A 3 -30.40 -6.84 8.45
C SER A 3 -29.10 -6.16 8.90
N SER A 4 -28.97 -5.91 10.21
CA SER A 4 -27.73 -5.36 10.76
C SER A 4 -26.54 -6.30 10.56
N GLU A 5 -26.78 -7.61 10.58
CA GLU A 5 -25.78 -8.66 10.38
C GLU A 5 -25.32 -8.68 8.91
N GLU A 6 -26.25 -8.64 7.95
CA GLU A 6 -25.92 -8.55 6.52
C GLU A 6 -25.12 -7.27 6.17
N LYS A 7 -25.39 -6.17 6.87
CA LYS A 7 -24.62 -4.93 6.71
C LYS A 7 -23.23 -5.01 7.32
N LEU A 8 -23.08 -5.71 8.45
CA LEU A 8 -21.78 -5.93 9.09
C LEU A 8 -20.90 -6.81 8.21
N ASP A 9 -21.42 -7.92 7.72
CA ASP A 9 -20.70 -8.83 6.82
C ASP A 9 -20.24 -8.12 5.55
N ALA A 10 -21.11 -7.31 4.94
CA ALA A 10 -20.76 -6.50 3.78
C ALA A 10 -19.64 -5.48 4.08
N LEU A 11 -19.65 -4.87 5.27
CA LEU A 11 -18.60 -3.95 5.70
C LEU A 11 -17.28 -4.68 5.92
N LEU A 12 -17.28 -5.84 6.59
CA LEU A 12 -16.08 -6.64 6.81
C LEU A 12 -15.46 -7.08 5.49
N HIS A 13 -16.28 -7.53 4.54
CA HIS A 13 -15.82 -7.87 3.19
C HIS A 13 -15.19 -6.66 2.47
N ALA A 14 -15.82 -5.49 2.53
CA ALA A 14 -15.26 -4.27 1.93
C ALA A 14 -13.91 -3.86 2.57
N LEU A 15 -13.75 -4.06 3.89
CA LEU A 15 -12.50 -3.80 4.60
C LEU A 15 -11.40 -4.81 4.24
N GLN A 16 -11.75 -6.08 3.98
CA GLN A 16 -10.81 -7.08 3.46
C GLN A 16 -10.32 -6.73 2.05
N GLU A 17 -11.23 -6.29 1.17
CA GLU A 17 -10.87 -5.79 -0.16
C GLU A 17 -9.95 -4.57 -0.07
N LEU A 18 -10.27 -3.62 0.83
CA LEU A 18 -9.44 -2.44 1.06
C LEU A 18 -8.05 -2.82 1.57
N THR A 19 -7.96 -3.78 2.50
CA THR A 19 -6.68 -4.30 3.01
C THR A 19 -5.84 -4.87 1.86
N THR A 20 -6.44 -5.70 1.02
CA THR A 20 -5.79 -6.28 -0.17
C THR A 20 -5.31 -5.19 -1.13
N TYR A 21 -6.14 -4.18 -1.38
CA TYR A 21 -5.79 -3.04 -2.22
C TYR A 21 -4.58 -2.26 -1.67
N LEU A 22 -4.57 -1.96 -0.36
CA LEU A 22 -3.51 -1.20 0.30
C LEU A 22 -2.16 -1.91 0.21
N HIS A 23 -2.11 -3.21 0.54
CA HIS A 23 -0.88 -3.99 0.41
C HIS A 23 -0.44 -4.12 -1.06
N GLY A 24 -1.37 -4.41 -1.97
CA GLY A 24 -1.06 -4.47 -3.40
C GLY A 24 -0.55 -3.14 -3.96
N ARG A 25 -1.04 -2.00 -3.45
CA ARG A 25 -0.51 -0.67 -3.79
C ARG A 25 0.89 -0.48 -3.22
N GLY A 26 1.12 -0.84 -1.97
CA GLY A 26 2.43 -0.81 -1.32
C GLY A 26 3.48 -1.57 -2.11
N GLU A 27 3.19 -2.80 -2.54
CA GLU A 27 4.12 -3.62 -3.34
C GLU A 27 4.47 -2.98 -4.70
N LYS A 28 3.46 -2.42 -5.39
CA LYS A 28 3.68 -1.70 -6.65
C LYS A 28 4.55 -0.46 -6.47
N THR A 29 4.34 0.27 -5.38
CA THR A 29 5.13 1.45 -5.04
C THR A 29 6.58 1.07 -4.72
N LEU A 30 6.81 -0.02 -3.99
CA LEU A 30 8.15 -0.56 -3.73
C LEU A 30 8.86 -0.99 -5.02
N ALA A 31 8.14 -1.67 -5.91
CA ALA A 31 8.69 -2.06 -7.21
C ALA A 31 9.15 -0.84 -8.03
N LEU A 32 8.34 0.24 -8.03
CA LEU A 32 8.71 1.48 -8.71
C LEU A 32 9.89 2.18 -8.04
N SER A 33 9.96 2.18 -6.71
CA SER A 33 11.12 2.70 -5.96
C SER A 33 12.42 2.06 -6.42
N LYS A 34 12.44 0.71 -6.49
CA LYS A 34 13.61 -0.06 -6.95
C LYS A 34 13.99 0.26 -8.40
N GLN A 35 13.02 0.51 -9.27
CA GLN A 35 13.30 0.91 -10.67
C GLN A 35 14.01 2.26 -10.72
N PHE A 36 13.59 3.24 -9.90
CA PHE A 36 14.28 4.52 -9.81
C PHE A 36 15.70 4.37 -9.25
N GLU A 37 15.93 3.51 -8.25
CA GLU A 37 17.28 3.21 -7.78
C GLU A 37 18.17 2.59 -8.88
N GLU A 38 17.60 1.74 -9.72
CA GLU A 38 18.30 1.17 -10.86
C GLU A 38 18.62 2.21 -11.94
N HIS A 39 17.71 3.15 -12.20
CA HIS A 39 17.95 4.27 -13.12
C HIS A 39 19.07 5.18 -12.62
N ALA A 40 19.08 5.51 -11.32
CA ALA A 40 20.13 6.32 -10.70
C ALA A 40 21.54 5.72 -10.84
N LYS A 41 21.65 4.39 -10.99
CA LYS A 41 22.91 3.69 -11.25
C LYS A 41 23.36 3.79 -12.71
N LYS A 42 22.42 3.97 -13.64
CA LYS A 42 22.65 3.95 -15.09
C LYS A 42 22.86 5.35 -15.68
N ASP A 43 22.20 6.36 -15.13
CA ASP A 43 22.29 7.75 -15.61
C ASP A 43 22.75 8.70 -14.50
N ALA A 44 23.96 9.25 -14.67
CA ALA A 44 24.53 10.20 -13.72
C ALA A 44 23.86 11.59 -13.76
N SER A 45 23.19 11.94 -14.86
CA SER A 45 22.57 13.25 -15.05
C SER A 45 21.21 13.39 -14.34
N SER A 46 20.49 12.28 -14.15
CA SER A 46 19.21 12.21 -13.41
C SER A 46 19.35 11.64 -12.01
N ARG A 47 20.57 11.24 -11.59
CA ARG A 47 20.82 10.47 -10.36
C ARG A 47 20.13 11.03 -9.13
N ASP A 48 20.29 12.33 -8.85
CA ASP A 48 19.72 12.94 -7.64
C ASP A 48 18.19 12.96 -7.69
N PHE A 49 17.61 13.17 -8.87
CA PHE A 49 16.17 13.09 -9.06
C PHE A 49 15.67 11.67 -8.79
N ASP A 50 16.30 10.67 -9.41
CA ASP A 50 15.92 9.27 -9.28
C ASP A 50 16.03 8.76 -7.83
N LEU A 51 17.11 9.11 -7.13
CA LEU A 51 17.28 8.75 -5.71
C LEU A 51 16.21 9.41 -4.81
N ASN A 52 15.83 10.65 -5.10
CA ASN A 52 14.75 11.32 -4.37
C ASN A 52 13.38 10.67 -4.65
N GLN A 53 13.10 10.29 -5.90
CA GLN A 53 11.88 9.55 -6.24
C GLN A 53 11.83 8.19 -5.55
N ALA A 54 12.93 7.44 -5.58
CA ALA A 54 13.05 6.16 -4.88
C ALA A 54 12.73 6.31 -3.39
N LYS A 55 13.38 7.27 -2.71
CA LYS A 55 13.15 7.51 -1.28
C LYS A 55 11.70 7.87 -0.96
N MET A 56 11.07 8.72 -1.78
CA MET A 56 9.66 9.09 -1.60
C MET A 56 8.75 7.88 -1.77
N LEU A 57 8.97 7.06 -2.79
CA LEU A 57 8.18 5.88 -3.08
C LEU A 57 8.36 4.81 -1.99
N ASP A 58 9.58 4.61 -1.50
CA ASP A 58 9.85 3.71 -0.37
C ASP A 58 9.08 4.12 0.90
N TYR A 59 9.07 5.43 1.20
CA TYR A 59 8.24 5.97 2.28
C TYR A 59 6.74 5.70 2.05
N GLN A 60 6.25 5.95 0.83
CA GLN A 60 4.85 5.67 0.49
C GLN A 60 4.50 4.18 0.62
N HIS A 61 5.39 3.27 0.23
CA HIS A 61 5.23 1.83 0.44
C HIS A 61 4.97 1.54 1.92
N HIS A 62 5.81 2.07 2.82
CA HIS A 62 5.62 1.89 4.26
C HIS A 62 4.27 2.41 4.76
N VAL A 63 3.85 3.61 4.33
CA VAL A 63 2.55 4.17 4.70
C VAL A 63 1.40 3.28 4.24
N TRP A 64 1.45 2.75 3.01
CA TRP A 64 0.40 1.85 2.51
C TRP A 64 0.28 0.58 3.35
N HIS A 65 1.41 -0.06 3.69
CA HIS A 65 1.40 -1.25 4.53
C HIS A 65 0.98 -0.96 5.97
N GLU A 66 1.36 0.18 6.54
CA GLU A 66 0.96 0.58 7.88
C GLU A 66 -0.57 0.73 7.97
N ILE A 67 -1.18 1.44 7.02
CA ILE A 67 -2.64 1.59 6.95
C ILE A 67 -3.28 0.22 6.73
N GLY A 68 -2.75 -0.59 5.79
CA GLY A 68 -3.25 -1.95 5.51
C GLY A 68 -3.26 -2.81 6.78
N ASN A 69 -2.18 -2.80 7.55
CA ASN A 69 -2.07 -3.54 8.81
C ASN A 69 -3.08 -3.07 9.87
N VAL A 70 -3.38 -1.76 9.93
CA VAL A 70 -4.40 -1.22 10.84
C VAL A 70 -5.79 -1.69 10.44
N VAL A 71 -6.11 -1.67 9.15
CA VAL A 71 -7.40 -2.18 8.63
C VAL A 71 -7.52 -3.68 8.87
N GLU A 72 -6.47 -4.45 8.61
CA GLU A 72 -6.46 -5.90 8.85
C GLU A 72 -6.71 -6.23 10.34
N LYS A 73 -6.09 -5.48 11.26
CA LYS A 73 -6.34 -5.63 12.70
C LYS A 73 -7.79 -5.31 13.06
N LEU A 74 -8.36 -4.27 12.44
CA LEU A 74 -9.76 -3.91 12.65
C LEU A 74 -10.68 -5.03 12.18
N VAL A 75 -10.47 -5.57 10.98
CA VAL A 75 -11.27 -6.69 10.45
C VAL A 75 -11.23 -7.88 11.41
N LYS A 76 -10.03 -8.32 11.83
CA LYS A 76 -9.86 -9.45 12.77
C LYS A 76 -10.50 -9.24 14.14
N GLN A 77 -10.80 -8.00 14.53
CA GLN A 77 -11.46 -7.71 15.81
C GLN A 77 -12.97 -7.91 15.74
N TYR A 78 -13.55 -7.81 14.55
CA TYR A 78 -14.99 -7.83 14.33
C TYR A 78 -15.48 -9.03 13.49
N GLU A 79 -14.56 -9.81 12.92
CA GLU A 79 -14.77 -11.22 12.52
C GLU A 79 -14.94 -12.13 13.74
#